data_AF-A0A6G7GL35-F1
#
_entry.id   AF-A0A6G7GL35-F1
#
_cell.length_a   1.000
_cell.length_b   1.000
_cell.length_c   1.000
_cell.angle_alpha   90.00
_cell.angle_beta   90.00
_cell.angle_gamma   90.00
#
_symmetry.space_group_name_H-M   'P 1'
#
loop_
_entity.id
_entity.type
_entity.pdbx_description
1 polymer ?
#
loop_
_entity_poly.entity_id
_entity_poly.type
_entity_poly.pdbx_seq_one_letter_code
_entity_poly.pdbx_strand_id
1 'polypeptide(L)'
;MMEHYGIDRLIEYEQEAISETTKVVNPRYRELESQIKTKSTLLNRQRVKYGALVLKAEGEEPDIRKYVQEKATIRESIDTLEKEIEQLKATKKNTEKHIEFSKLPEDKKFQDLKKSGKQFVDTIKMIAYRAETAMANTLQEYISKKDEARSLVRQIFMTDADIMPDEKNGVLRITIHNMTNPRNNRYVQQLCDVLNSSETLFPGTNLRLVYNLVSNQIPPDQEF
;
A
#
# COMPACT_ATOMS: atom_id res chain seq x y z
N MET A 1 16.54 3.28 1.16
CA MET A 1 16.41 1.81 1.23
C MET A 1 15.60 1.15 0.11
N MET A 2 14.33 1.52 -0.11
CA MET A 2 13.39 0.74 -0.96
C MET A 2 13.93 0.40 -2.36
N GLU A 3 14.58 1.34 -3.05
CA GLU A 3 15.07 1.11 -4.42
C GLU A 3 16.44 0.41 -4.50
N HIS A 4 17.22 0.40 -3.41
CA HIS A 4 18.65 0.09 -3.48
C HIS A 4 19.02 -1.32 -2.99
N TYR A 5 18.16 -1.99 -2.22
CA TYR A 5 18.47 -3.29 -1.60
C TYR A 5 17.56 -4.43 -2.08
N GLY A 6 16.68 -4.18 -3.05
CA GLY A 6 15.89 -5.23 -3.71
C GLY A 6 14.93 -6.01 -2.80
N ILE A 7 14.57 -5.47 -1.62
CA ILE A 7 13.69 -6.12 -0.63
C ILE A 7 12.31 -6.45 -1.24
N ASP A 8 11.84 -5.66 -2.21
CA ASP A 8 10.59 -5.91 -2.93
C ASP A 8 10.59 -7.23 -3.72
N ARG A 9 11.77 -7.76 -4.08
CA ARG A 9 11.89 -9.04 -4.80
C ARG A 9 11.61 -10.24 -3.90
N LEU A 10 11.52 -10.04 -2.58
CA LEU A 10 11.21 -11.09 -1.61
C LEU A 10 9.70 -11.29 -1.42
N ILE A 11 8.86 -10.49 -2.09
CA ILE A 11 7.40 -10.62 -2.00
C ILE A 11 6.94 -11.79 -2.87
N GLU A 12 6.37 -12.81 -2.24
CA GLU A 12 5.64 -13.88 -2.91
C GLU A 12 4.25 -13.39 -3.34
N TYR A 13 3.86 -13.67 -4.58
CA TYR A 13 2.52 -13.40 -5.12
C TYR A 13 1.69 -14.69 -5.19
N GLU A 14 1.78 -15.50 -4.14
CA GLU A 14 0.99 -16.74 -4.04
C GLU A 14 -0.48 -16.44 -3.78
N GLN A 15 -1.34 -17.36 -4.20
CA GLN A 15 -2.76 -17.36 -3.88
C GLN A 15 -3.02 -18.30 -2.71
N GLU A 16 -3.95 -17.95 -1.84
CA GLU A 16 -4.35 -18.77 -0.69
C GLU A 16 -5.85 -19.03 -0.68
N ALA A 17 -6.23 -20.18 -0.12
CA ALA A 17 -7.62 -20.56 0.03
C ALA A 17 -8.32 -19.62 1.02
N ILE A 18 -9.50 -19.15 0.64
CA ILE A 18 -10.33 -18.31 1.51
C ILE A 18 -11.02 -19.22 2.52
N SER A 19 -10.99 -18.85 3.80
CA SER A 19 -11.74 -19.54 4.84
C SER A 19 -13.23 -19.57 4.48
N GLU A 20 -13.85 -20.75 4.56
CA GLU A 20 -15.25 -20.97 4.21
C GLU A 20 -16.24 -20.06 4.96
N THR A 21 -15.89 -19.67 6.18
CA THR A 21 -16.71 -18.80 7.05
C THR A 21 -16.54 -17.30 6.75
N THR A 22 -15.62 -16.94 5.83
CA THR A 22 -15.38 -15.55 5.46
C THR A 22 -16.63 -14.96 4.83
N LYS A 23 -17.09 -13.81 5.36
CA LYS A 23 -18.25 -13.10 4.80
C LYS A 23 -17.83 -12.31 3.57
N VAL A 24 -18.43 -12.64 2.43
CA VAL A 24 -18.20 -11.98 1.14
C VAL A 24 -19.50 -11.39 0.61
N VAL A 25 -19.40 -10.40 -0.28
CA VAL A 25 -20.59 -9.76 -0.87
C VAL A 25 -21.31 -10.77 -1.76
N ASN A 26 -22.62 -10.92 -1.58
CA ASN A 26 -23.44 -11.81 -2.38
C ASN A 26 -23.45 -11.35 -3.86
N PRO A 27 -23.02 -12.18 -4.83
CA PRO A 27 -23.03 -11.84 -6.24
C PRO A 27 -24.41 -11.39 -6.73
N ARG A 28 -25.49 -12.03 -6.26
CA ARG A 28 -26.86 -11.65 -6.63
C ARG A 28 -27.24 -10.27 -6.13
N TYR A 29 -26.81 -9.90 -4.91
CA TYR A 29 -27.03 -8.56 -4.38
C TYR A 29 -26.32 -7.51 -5.24
N ARG A 30 -25.08 -7.80 -5.66
CA ARG A 30 -24.29 -6.93 -6.55
C ARG A 30 -24.91 -6.79 -7.95
N GLU A 31 -25.44 -7.88 -8.50
CA GLU A 31 -26.16 -7.86 -9.78
C GLU A 31 -27.44 -7.02 -9.71
N LEU A 32 -28.26 -7.21 -8.68
CA LEU A 32 -29.47 -6.40 -8.46
C LEU A 32 -29.14 -4.92 -8.31
N GLU A 33 -28.07 -4.58 -7.58
CA GLU A 33 -27.60 -3.21 -7.45
C GLU A 33 -27.14 -2.60 -8.78
N SER A 34 -26.41 -3.38 -9.60
CA SER A 34 -26.02 -2.98 -10.95
C SER A 34 -27.23 -2.73 -11.85
N GLN A 35 -28.21 -3.64 -11.85
CA GLN A 35 -29.44 -3.50 -12.63
C GLN A 35 -30.25 -2.26 -12.22
N ILE A 36 -30.42 -2.01 -10.92
CA ILE A 36 -31.10 -0.81 -10.41
C ILE A 36 -30.38 0.45 -10.88
N LYS A 37 -29.05 0.50 -10.81
CA LYS A 37 -28.27 1.65 -11.27
C LYS A 37 -28.45 1.90 -12.77
N THR A 38 -28.38 0.84 -13.58
CA THR A 38 -28.58 0.93 -15.04
C THR A 38 -29.98 1.43 -15.37
N LYS A 39 -31.03 0.84 -14.77
CA LYS A 39 -32.42 1.26 -15.02
C LYS A 39 -32.70 2.67 -14.50
N SER A 40 -32.15 3.06 -13.36
CA SER A 40 -32.29 4.43 -12.83
C SER A 40 -31.66 5.46 -13.75
N THR A 41 -30.52 5.13 -14.36
CA THR A 41 -29.87 5.99 -15.36
C THR A 41 -30.74 6.14 -16.61
N LEU A 42 -31.35 5.05 -17.10
CA LEU A 42 -32.29 5.08 -18.22
C LEU A 42 -33.55 5.89 -17.89
N LEU A 43 -34.12 5.69 -16.70
CA LEU A 43 -35.28 6.44 -16.20
C LEU A 43 -34.98 7.94 -16.17
N ASN A 44 -33.81 8.34 -15.66
CA ASN A 44 -33.43 9.75 -15.62
C ASN A 44 -33.32 10.34 -17.04
N ARG A 45 -32.74 9.61 -18.00
CA ARG A 45 -32.68 10.03 -19.40
C ARG A 45 -34.08 10.21 -20.00
N GLN A 46 -35.02 9.29 -19.72
CA GLN A 46 -36.40 9.42 -20.21
C GLN A 46 -37.14 10.61 -19.57
N ARG A 47 -36.95 10.84 -18.26
CA ARG A 47 -37.53 12.01 -17.58
C ARG A 47 -37.02 13.33 -18.16
N VAL A 48 -35.73 13.42 -18.49
CA VAL A 48 -35.16 14.59 -19.17
C VAL A 48 -35.78 14.78 -20.56
N LYS A 49 -35.88 13.71 -21.36
CA LYS A 49 -36.54 13.76 -22.68
C LYS A 49 -38.00 14.22 -22.58
N TYR A 50 -38.73 13.68 -21.61
CA TYR A 50 -40.11 14.06 -21.33
C TYR A 50 -40.25 15.54 -20.97
N GLY A 51 -39.35 16.06 -20.13
CA GLY A 51 -39.32 17.47 -19.73
C GLY A 51 -38.91 18.43 -20.85
N ALA A 52 -38.06 17.99 -21.78
CA ALA A 52 -37.63 18.79 -22.92
C ALA A 52 -38.69 18.90 -24.03
N LEU A 53 -39.69 18.00 -24.06
CA LEU A 53 -40.79 18.01 -25.03
C LEU A 53 -41.80 19.12 -24.72
N VAL A 54 -41.62 20.28 -25.35
CA VAL A 54 -42.53 21.43 -25.25
C VAL A 54 -43.37 21.55 -26.54
N LEU A 55 -44.69 21.62 -26.39
CA LEU A 55 -45.60 21.91 -27.51
C LEU A 55 -45.45 23.38 -27.90
N LYS A 56 -45.11 23.66 -29.16
CA LYS A 56 -45.18 25.02 -29.71
C LYS A 56 -46.65 25.34 -30.01
N ALA A 57 -47.15 26.45 -29.48
CA ALA A 57 -48.58 26.80 -29.46
C ALA A 57 -49.23 27.05 -30.84
N GLU A 58 -48.48 26.99 -31.94
CA GLU A 58 -48.89 27.41 -33.29
C GLU A 58 -48.82 26.28 -34.34
N GLY A 59 -48.87 25.01 -33.94
CA GLY A 59 -48.78 23.86 -34.87
C GLY A 59 -50.12 23.41 -35.48
N GLU A 60 -50.07 22.78 -36.65
CA GLU A 60 -51.23 22.13 -37.29
C GLU A 60 -51.69 20.87 -36.53
N GLU A 61 -52.96 20.45 -36.67
CA GLU A 61 -53.52 19.23 -36.03
C GLU A 61 -52.61 17.97 -36.10
N PRO A 62 -52.00 17.60 -37.24
CA PRO A 62 -51.12 16.43 -37.32
C PRO A 62 -49.85 16.55 -36.44
N ASP A 63 -49.33 17.76 -36.22
CA ASP A 63 -48.16 17.98 -35.36
C ASP A 63 -48.52 17.86 -33.87
N ILE A 64 -49.73 18.28 -33.50
CA ILE A 64 -50.26 18.09 -32.14
C ILE A 64 -50.43 16.60 -31.85
N ARG A 65 -50.99 15.81 -32.80
CA ARG A 65 -51.17 14.36 -32.63
C ARG A 65 -49.85 13.63 -32.46
N LYS A 66 -48.83 13.95 -33.27
CA LYS A 66 -47.48 13.38 -33.14
C LYS A 66 -46.87 13.71 -31.78
N TYR A 67 -46.96 14.96 -31.34
CA TYR A 67 -46.48 15.39 -30.02
C TYR A 67 -47.14 14.59 -28.88
N VAL A 68 -48.47 14.46 -28.92
CA VAL A 68 -49.22 13.70 -27.89
C VAL A 68 -48.78 12.23 -27.88
N GLN A 69 -48.60 11.62 -29.06
CA GLN A 69 -48.18 10.24 -29.18
C GLN A 69 -46.76 10.01 -28.64
N GLU A 70 -45.79 10.85 -29.03
CA GLU A 70 -44.41 10.77 -28.53
C GLU A 70 -44.36 10.94 -27.01
N LYS A 71 -45.09 11.93 -26.48
CA LYS A 71 -45.16 12.17 -25.04
C LYS A 71 -45.78 11.00 -24.27
N ALA A 72 -46.83 10.39 -24.83
CA ALA A 72 -47.44 9.18 -24.28
C ALA A 72 -46.46 8.00 -24.26
N THR A 73 -45.73 7.73 -25.36
CA THR A 73 -44.75 6.63 -25.40
C THR A 73 -43.61 6.79 -24.37
N ILE A 74 -43.11 8.01 -24.19
CA ILE A 74 -42.07 8.28 -23.18
C ILE A 74 -42.65 8.14 -21.77
N ARG A 75 -43.91 8.54 -21.56
CA ARG A 75 -44.60 8.35 -20.27
C ARG A 75 -44.75 6.87 -19.92
N GLU A 76 -45.17 6.05 -20.88
CA GLU A 76 -45.25 4.59 -20.70
C GLU A 76 -43.88 3.98 -20.39
N SER A 77 -42.82 4.44 -21.07
CA SER A 77 -41.44 4.01 -20.78
C SER A 77 -40.98 4.40 -19.37
N ILE A 78 -41.39 5.58 -18.87
CA ILE A 78 -41.10 6.00 -17.49
C ILE A 78 -41.83 5.10 -16.50
N ASP A 79 -43.13 4.88 -16.69
CA ASP A 79 -43.96 4.11 -15.76
C ASP A 79 -43.51 2.63 -15.70
N THR A 80 -43.08 2.07 -16.83
CA THR A 80 -42.50 0.71 -16.90
C THR A 80 -41.17 0.63 -16.14
N LEU A 81 -40.23 1.55 -16.39
CA LEU A 81 -38.94 1.60 -15.71
C LEU A 81 -39.09 1.81 -14.19
N GLU A 82 -40.05 2.63 -13.75
CA GLU A 82 -40.35 2.84 -12.34
C GLU A 82 -40.83 1.55 -11.66
N LYS A 83 -41.78 0.84 -12.29
CA LYS A 83 -42.27 -0.46 -11.78
C LYS A 83 -41.15 -1.49 -11.70
N GLU A 84 -40.32 -1.59 -12.72
CA GLU A 84 -39.18 -2.50 -12.74
C GLU A 84 -38.15 -2.19 -11.66
N ILE A 85 -37.84 -0.91 -11.43
CA ILE A 85 -36.93 -0.48 -10.38
C ILE A 85 -37.50 -0.82 -8.99
N GLU A 86 -38.79 -0.61 -8.76
CA GLU A 86 -39.42 -0.96 -7.48
C GLU A 86 -39.42 -2.48 -7.23
N GLN A 87 -39.69 -3.29 -8.26
CA GLN A 87 -39.54 -4.75 -8.17
C GLN A 87 -38.09 -5.17 -7.84
N LEU A 88 -37.10 -4.56 -8.48
CA LEU A 88 -35.69 -4.82 -8.19
C LEU A 88 -35.27 -4.38 -6.78
N LYS A 89 -35.81 -3.26 -6.27
CA LYS A 89 -35.57 -2.83 -4.90
C LYS A 89 -36.19 -3.79 -3.88
N ALA A 90 -37.41 -4.28 -4.14
CA ALA A 90 -38.09 -5.24 -3.28
C ALA A 90 -37.32 -6.55 -3.21
N THR A 91 -36.89 -7.09 -4.35
CA THR A 91 -36.05 -8.30 -4.41
C THR A 91 -34.68 -8.10 -3.73
N LYS A 92 -34.03 -6.94 -3.94
CA LYS A 92 -32.77 -6.59 -3.25
C LYS A 92 -32.94 -6.53 -1.73
N LYS A 93 -34.05 -5.98 -1.22
CA LYS A 93 -34.34 -5.89 0.22
C LYS A 93 -34.43 -7.27 0.88
N ASN A 94 -34.94 -8.26 0.15
CA ASN A 94 -35.06 -9.64 0.62
C ASN A 94 -33.79 -10.48 0.38
N THR A 95 -32.78 -9.92 -0.29
CA THR A 95 -31.51 -10.61 -0.57
C THR A 95 -30.45 -10.18 0.43
N GLU A 96 -29.80 -11.14 1.10
CA GLU A 96 -28.70 -10.84 2.02
C GLU A 96 -27.52 -10.20 1.28
N LYS A 97 -27.00 -9.10 1.85
CA LYS A 97 -25.85 -8.37 1.29
C LYS A 97 -24.55 -9.18 1.37
N HIS A 98 -24.37 -9.94 2.45
CA HIS A 98 -23.18 -10.75 2.67
C HIS A 98 -23.59 -12.20 2.92
N ILE A 99 -22.84 -13.12 2.32
CA ILE A 99 -22.98 -14.56 2.52
C ILE A 99 -21.62 -15.14 2.88
N GLU A 100 -21.61 -16.32 3.49
CA GLU A 100 -20.37 -17.07 3.72
C GLU A 100 -19.78 -17.54 2.39
N PHE A 101 -18.45 -17.59 2.31
CA PHE A 101 -17.72 -18.02 1.13
C PHE A 101 -18.10 -19.46 0.70
N SER A 102 -18.41 -20.33 1.66
CA SER A 102 -18.94 -21.69 1.39
C SER A 102 -20.23 -21.71 0.56
N LYS A 103 -21.07 -20.68 0.70
CA LYS A 103 -22.36 -20.56 0.01
C LYS A 103 -22.26 -19.94 -1.39
N LEU A 104 -21.04 -19.56 -1.82
CA LEU A 104 -20.84 -19.09 -3.19
C LEU A 104 -20.98 -20.24 -4.19
N PRO A 105 -21.60 -19.99 -5.36
CA PRO A 105 -21.51 -20.88 -6.51
C PRO A 105 -20.05 -21.16 -6.90
N GLU A 106 -19.74 -22.39 -7.32
CA GLU A 106 -18.38 -22.80 -7.69
C GLU A 106 -17.75 -21.92 -8.78
N ASP A 107 -18.55 -21.47 -9.76
CA ASP A 107 -18.11 -20.56 -10.83
C ASP A 107 -17.78 -19.14 -10.34
N LYS A 108 -18.19 -18.80 -9.12
CA LYS A 108 -17.96 -17.50 -8.47
C LYS A 108 -16.97 -17.59 -7.30
N LYS A 109 -16.44 -18.76 -6.97
CA LYS A 109 -15.38 -18.91 -5.97
C LYS A 109 -14.04 -18.39 -6.53
N PHE A 110 -13.24 -17.79 -5.66
CA PHE A 110 -11.94 -17.21 -6.00
C PHE A 110 -10.94 -17.46 -4.87
N GLN A 111 -9.66 -17.24 -5.15
CA GLN A 111 -8.59 -17.32 -4.15
C GLN A 111 -8.20 -15.91 -3.70
N ASP A 112 -7.77 -15.76 -2.45
CA ASP A 112 -7.19 -14.51 -1.97
C ASP A 112 -5.72 -14.45 -2.37
N LEU A 113 -5.16 -13.25 -2.42
CA LEU A 113 -3.71 -13.08 -2.52
C LEU A 113 -3.12 -13.25 -1.13
N LYS A 114 -2.08 -14.06 -1.00
CA LYS A 114 -1.37 -14.27 0.27
C LYS A 114 -0.80 -12.95 0.78
N LYS A 115 -1.37 -12.40 1.86
CA LYS A 115 -0.98 -11.06 2.38
C LYS A 115 0.20 -11.11 3.35
N SER A 116 0.45 -12.28 3.96
CA SER A 116 1.43 -12.44 5.04
C SER A 116 2.86 -12.09 4.62
N GLY A 117 3.31 -12.59 3.47
CA GLY A 117 4.64 -12.28 2.93
C GLY A 117 4.83 -10.79 2.67
N LYS A 118 3.85 -10.15 2.03
CA LYS A 118 3.87 -8.70 1.78
C LYS A 118 3.90 -7.89 3.07
N GLN A 119 3.01 -8.18 4.03
CA GLN A 119 2.95 -7.46 5.30
C GLN A 119 4.24 -7.58 6.10
N PHE A 120 4.84 -8.77 6.12
CA PHE A 120 6.12 -9.01 6.78
C PHE A 120 7.24 -8.18 6.14
N VAL A 121 7.36 -8.25 4.81
CA VAL A 121 8.35 -7.49 4.03
C VAL A 121 8.14 -5.97 4.21
N ASP A 122 6.90 -5.49 4.16
CA ASP A 122 6.59 -4.07 4.34
C ASP A 122 6.90 -3.59 5.77
N THR A 123 6.73 -4.45 6.78
CA THR A 123 7.12 -4.15 8.16
C THR A 123 8.63 -3.97 8.28
N ILE A 124 9.41 -4.87 7.68
CA ILE A 124 10.88 -4.74 7.64
C ILE A 124 11.28 -3.43 6.95
N LYS A 125 10.69 -3.10 5.79
CA LYS A 125 10.96 -1.83 5.09
C LYS A 125 10.66 -0.62 5.96
N MET A 126 9.54 -0.63 6.69
CA MET A 126 9.16 0.48 7.56
C MET A 126 10.14 0.68 8.71
N ILE A 127 10.57 -0.40 9.36
CA ILE A 127 11.58 -0.35 10.43
C ILE A 127 12.90 0.19 9.87
N ALA A 128 13.34 -0.37 8.75
CA ALA A 128 14.64 -0.08 8.19
C ALA A 128 14.70 1.33 7.57
N TYR A 129 13.60 1.83 6.97
CA TYR A 129 13.45 3.22 6.56
C TYR A 129 13.52 4.20 7.74
N ARG A 130 12.87 3.86 8.87
CA ARG A 130 12.92 4.68 10.08
C ARG A 130 14.34 4.71 10.67
N ALA A 131 15.02 3.57 10.71
CA ALA A 131 16.42 3.49 11.16
C ALA A 131 17.36 4.32 10.27
N GLU A 132 17.27 4.18 8.93
CA GLU A 132 18.04 4.99 7.98
C GLU A 132 17.77 6.49 8.18
N THR A 133 16.50 6.87 8.37
CA THR A 133 16.11 8.26 8.60
C THR A 133 16.67 8.80 9.92
N ALA A 134 16.65 8.01 10.99
CA ALA A 134 17.23 8.38 12.27
C ALA A 134 18.74 8.61 12.14
N MET A 135 19.47 7.66 11.54
CA MET A 135 20.92 7.78 11.31
C MET A 135 21.27 9.00 10.46
N ALA A 136 20.50 9.27 9.39
CA ALA A 136 20.70 10.44 8.54
C ALA A 136 20.41 11.76 9.27
N ASN A 137 19.46 11.78 10.21
CA ASN A 137 19.18 12.95 11.03
C ASN A 137 20.27 13.18 12.07
N THR A 138 20.78 12.14 12.71
CA THR A 138 21.95 12.23 13.60
C THR A 138 23.16 12.81 12.86
N LEU A 139 23.44 12.34 11.64
CA LEU A 139 24.55 12.85 10.83
C LEU A 139 24.34 14.30 10.34
N GLN A 140 23.10 14.78 10.23
CA GLN A 140 22.82 16.17 9.84
C GLN A 140 23.29 17.19 10.88
N GLU A 141 23.53 16.78 12.14
CA GLU A 141 24.14 17.66 13.14
C GLU A 141 25.59 18.05 12.76
N TYR A 142 26.24 17.21 11.95
CA TYR A 142 27.64 17.39 11.55
C TYR A 142 27.81 17.68 10.05
N ILE A 143 26.78 17.40 9.24
CA ILE A 143 26.77 17.57 7.78
C ILE A 143 25.67 18.56 7.39
N SER A 144 26.06 19.71 6.84
CA SER A 144 25.12 20.80 6.50
C SER A 144 24.12 20.43 5.40
N LYS A 145 24.48 19.52 4.47
CA LYS A 145 23.60 19.11 3.36
C LYS A 145 22.90 17.79 3.68
N LYS A 146 21.56 17.84 3.73
CA LYS A 146 20.72 16.66 4.00
C LYS A 146 20.95 15.49 3.04
N ASP A 147 21.17 15.77 1.76
CA ASP A 147 21.41 14.73 0.76
C ASP A 147 22.80 14.08 0.92
N GLU A 148 23.80 14.83 1.40
CA GLU A 148 25.14 14.32 1.72
C GLU A 148 25.08 13.34 2.91
N ALA A 149 24.31 13.67 3.96
CA ALA A 149 24.11 12.77 5.11
C ALA A 149 23.45 11.45 4.70
N ARG A 150 22.38 11.51 3.89
CA ARG A 150 21.72 10.29 3.36
C ARG A 150 22.63 9.49 2.44
N SER A 151 23.44 10.15 1.62
CA SER A 151 24.42 9.49 0.77
C SER A 151 25.47 8.75 1.59
N LEU A 152 25.93 9.36 2.70
CA LEU A 152 26.88 8.71 3.61
C LEU A 152 26.27 7.49 4.29
N VAL A 153 25.03 7.56 4.78
CA VAL A 153 24.34 6.40 5.36
C VAL A 153 24.25 5.24 4.36
N ARG A 154 23.94 5.54 3.09
CA ARG A 154 23.92 4.51 2.03
C ARG A 154 25.30 3.91 1.79
N GLN A 155 26.35 4.73 1.84
CA GLN A 155 27.72 4.25 1.72
C GLN A 155 28.06 3.30 2.89
N ILE A 156 27.73 3.66 4.13
CA ILE A 156 27.96 2.82 5.31
C ILE A 156 27.30 1.46 5.15
N PHE A 157 26.06 1.38 4.67
CA PHE A 157 25.35 0.12 4.46
C PHE A 157 25.93 -0.78 3.34
N MET A 158 26.75 -0.22 2.46
CA MET A 158 27.45 -0.96 1.40
C MET A 158 28.91 -1.25 1.75
N THR A 159 29.42 -0.67 2.84
CA THR A 159 30.79 -0.89 3.29
C THR A 159 30.85 -2.18 4.12
N ASP A 160 31.88 -2.99 3.87
CA ASP A 160 32.14 -4.19 4.66
C ASP A 160 32.41 -3.85 6.13
N ALA A 161 32.00 -4.75 7.02
CA ALA A 161 32.23 -4.61 8.45
C ALA A 161 32.54 -5.97 9.07
N ASP A 162 33.50 -5.98 9.98
CA ASP A 162 33.85 -7.17 10.75
C ASP A 162 32.96 -7.26 11.99
N ILE A 163 32.33 -8.41 12.20
CA ILE A 163 31.49 -8.69 13.36
C ILE A 163 32.19 -9.74 14.21
N MET A 164 32.62 -9.34 15.40
CA MET A 164 33.38 -10.21 16.31
C MET A 164 32.71 -10.26 17.70
N PRO A 165 32.17 -11.41 18.12
CA PRO A 165 31.66 -11.58 19.47
C PRO A 165 32.81 -11.70 20.47
N ASP A 166 32.72 -10.97 21.57
CA ASP A 166 33.63 -10.98 22.70
C ASP A 166 32.83 -11.34 23.96
N GLU A 167 32.59 -12.65 24.12
CA GLU A 167 31.77 -13.18 25.21
C GLU A 167 32.36 -12.87 26.59
N LYS A 168 33.69 -12.80 26.70
CA LYS A 168 34.39 -12.52 27.97
C LYS A 168 34.07 -11.12 28.48
N ASN A 169 34.01 -10.14 27.57
CA ASN A 169 33.69 -8.75 27.90
C ASN A 169 32.21 -8.42 27.73
N GLY A 170 31.37 -9.38 27.30
CA GLY A 170 29.94 -9.18 27.08
C GLY A 170 29.64 -8.19 25.94
N VAL A 171 30.47 -8.17 24.88
CA VAL A 171 30.37 -7.19 23.80
C VAL A 171 30.32 -7.89 22.44
N LEU A 172 29.52 -7.36 21.53
CA LEU A 172 29.56 -7.67 20.10
C LEU A 172 30.21 -6.49 19.38
N ARG A 173 31.47 -6.66 18.94
CA ARG A 173 32.23 -5.61 18.27
C ARG A 173 31.88 -5.61 16.78
N ILE A 174 31.51 -4.43 16.28
CA ILE A 174 31.23 -4.18 14.87
C ILE A 174 32.27 -3.17 14.39
N THR A 175 33.18 -3.60 13.52
CA THR A 175 34.25 -2.74 13.00
C THR A 175 33.97 -2.41 11.54
N ILE A 176 33.53 -1.18 11.28
CA ILE A 176 33.20 -0.69 9.95
C ILE A 176 34.50 -0.33 9.23
N HIS A 177 34.68 -0.80 7.99
CA HIS A 177 35.87 -0.47 7.20
C HIS A 177 35.90 1.01 6.81
N ASN A 178 37.09 1.50 6.46
CA ASN A 178 37.28 2.91 6.12
C ASN A 178 36.47 3.32 4.89
N MET A 179 35.88 4.52 4.95
CA MET A 179 35.24 5.17 3.81
C MET A 179 36.28 5.74 2.85
N THR A 180 35.85 6.04 1.63
CA THR A 180 36.70 6.60 0.57
C THR A 180 37.34 7.94 0.91
N ASN A 181 36.77 8.72 1.84
CA ASN A 181 37.25 10.05 2.21
C ASN A 181 37.50 10.14 3.73
N PRO A 182 38.67 10.67 4.18
CA PRO A 182 38.95 10.91 5.60
C PRO A 182 37.90 11.77 6.31
N ARG A 183 37.25 12.69 5.61
CA ARG A 183 36.13 13.48 6.14
C ARG A 183 34.94 12.59 6.51
N ASN A 184 34.60 11.63 5.64
CA ASN A 184 33.51 10.68 5.90
C ASN A 184 33.84 9.78 7.08
N ASN A 185 35.10 9.36 7.23
CA ASN A 185 35.56 8.60 8.40
C ASN A 185 35.28 9.33 9.72
N ARG A 186 35.50 10.65 9.77
CA ARG A 186 35.19 11.45 10.97
C ARG A 186 33.69 11.44 11.29
N TYR A 187 32.84 11.58 10.28
CA TYR A 187 31.38 11.52 10.45
C TYR A 187 30.89 10.13 10.89
N VAL A 188 31.47 9.07 10.33
CA VAL A 188 31.16 7.69 10.72
C VAL A 188 31.59 7.43 12.16
N GLN A 189 32.76 7.94 12.60
CA GLN A 189 33.20 7.83 13.98
C GLN A 189 32.21 8.51 14.94
N GLN A 190 31.75 9.72 14.63
CA GLN A 190 30.74 10.42 15.44
C GLN A 190 29.44 9.63 15.54
N LEU A 191 28.99 9.04 14.43
CA LEU A 191 27.83 8.16 14.43
C LEU A 191 28.05 6.92 15.29
N CYS A 192 29.24 6.30 15.25
CA CYS A 192 29.58 5.16 16.11
C CYS A 192 29.50 5.55 17.59
N ASP A 193 30.00 6.74 17.96
CA ASP A 193 29.95 7.24 19.34
C ASP A 193 28.50 7.40 19.83
N VAL A 194 27.62 7.97 18.98
CA VAL A 194 26.18 8.07 19.28
C VAL A 194 25.54 6.69 19.43
N LEU A 195 25.81 5.75 18.52
CA LEU A 195 25.29 4.38 18.62
C LEU A 195 25.79 3.68 19.89
N ASN A 196 27.05 3.85 20.26
CA ASN A 196 27.66 3.27 21.45
C ASN A 196 27.06 3.84 22.74
N SER A 197 26.68 5.11 22.75
CA SER A 197 26.04 5.79 23.89
C SER A 197 24.66 5.22 24.24
N SER A 198 24.01 4.53 23.29
CA SER A 198 22.71 3.89 23.52
C SER A 198 22.79 2.62 24.36
N GLU A 199 23.99 2.09 24.57
CA GLU A 199 24.26 0.83 25.29
C GLU A 199 23.38 -0.35 24.81
N THR A 200 23.01 -0.34 23.52
CA THR A 200 22.07 -1.32 22.95
C THR A 200 22.60 -2.75 23.05
N LEU A 201 21.77 -3.67 23.54
CA LEU A 201 22.04 -5.11 23.55
C LEU A 201 21.60 -5.76 22.23
N PHE A 202 22.39 -6.71 21.73
CA PHE A 202 22.00 -7.48 20.55
C PHE A 202 20.84 -8.44 20.89
N PRO A 203 19.73 -8.40 20.12
CA PRO A 203 18.53 -9.17 20.44
C PRO A 203 18.79 -10.67 20.66
N GLY A 204 18.22 -11.22 21.73
CA GLY A 204 18.37 -12.64 22.07
C GLY A 204 19.72 -12.99 22.72
N THR A 205 20.56 -12.00 23.06
CA THR A 205 21.83 -12.20 23.75
C THR A 205 22.03 -11.16 24.86
N ASN A 206 23.07 -11.34 25.67
CA ASN A 206 23.53 -10.35 26.64
C ASN A 206 24.74 -9.54 26.12
N LEU A 207 25.02 -9.59 24.81
CA LEU A 207 26.15 -8.89 24.21
C LEU A 207 25.76 -7.45 23.88
N ARG A 208 26.50 -6.49 24.42
CA ARG A 208 26.33 -5.06 24.09
C ARG A 208 26.99 -4.74 22.75
N LEU A 209 26.28 -4.02 21.89
CA LEU A 209 26.81 -3.58 20.60
C LEU A 209 27.83 -2.46 20.80
N VAL A 210 29.02 -2.64 20.21
CA VAL A 210 30.07 -1.62 20.18
C VAL A 210 30.58 -1.45 18.76
N TYR A 211 30.33 -0.28 18.19
CA TYR A 211 30.71 0.13 16.85
C TYR A 211 32.05 0.86 16.85
N ASN A 212 32.95 0.50 15.94
CA ASN A 212 34.23 1.16 15.71
C ASN A 212 34.46 1.34 14.22
N LEU A 213 35.27 2.33 13.84
CA LEU A 213 35.84 2.41 12.49
C LEU A 213 37.23 1.75 12.49
N VAL A 214 37.59 1.03 11.43
CA VAL A 214 38.96 0.49 11.26
C VAL A 214 39.95 1.66 11.32
N SER A 215 40.73 1.76 12.39
CA SER A 215 41.83 2.70 12.44
C SER A 215 42.94 2.17 11.53
N ASN A 216 43.40 3.00 10.60
CA ASN A 216 44.64 2.72 9.86
C ASN A 216 45.83 3.01 10.78
N GLN A 217 45.91 2.32 11.93
CA GLN A 217 47.11 2.31 12.74
C GLN A 217 48.00 1.20 12.18
N ILE A 218 48.78 1.54 11.15
CA ILE A 218 50.07 0.91 10.98
C ILE A 218 50.87 1.32 12.23
N PRO A 219 51.27 0.39 13.12
CA PRO A 219 52.20 0.73 14.19
C PRO A 219 53.47 1.29 13.54
N PRO A 220 54.00 2.44 13.97
CA PRO A 220 55.17 3.05 13.33
C PRO A 220 56.47 2.21 13.38
N ASP A 221 56.48 1.03 13.98
CA ASP A 221 57.71 0.27 14.28
C ASP A 221 57.74 -1.16 13.69
N GLN A 222 57.21 -1.39 12.49
CA GLN A 222 57.57 -2.58 11.72
C GLN A 222 58.14 -2.17 10.36
N GLU A 223 59.42 -1.78 10.39
CA GLU A 223 60.30 -1.85 9.23
C GLU A 223 60.47 -3.32 8.80
N PHE A 224 60.51 -3.53 7.48
CA PHE A 224 60.76 -4.82 6.82
C PHE A 224 62.16 -5.37 7.09
#